data_AF-A0A4Y3ZST5-F1
#
_entry.id   AF-A0A4Y3ZST5-F1
#
_cell.length_a   1.000
_cell.length_b   1.000
_cell.length_c   1.000
_cell.angle_alpha   90.00
_cell.angle_beta   90.00
_cell.angle_gamma   90.00
#
_symmetry.space_group_name_H-M   'P 1'
#
loop_
_entity.id
_entity.type
_entity.pdbx_description
1 polymer ?
#
loop_
_entity_poly.entity_id
_entity_poly.type
_entity_poly.pdbx_seq_one_letter_code
_entity_poly.pdbx_strand_id
1 'polypeptide(L)'
;MNWVKGLLVLLALLLGYADLESTNVILSLGLGELNPFMHLAQTWFGVWWLVPKLGLTFVVTWLLWRSNNVYNIALVVAFCSTPVLNNLVIIAGTN
;
A
#
# COMPACT_ATOMS: atom_id res chain seq x y z
N MET A 1 -25.20 -0.52 3.93
CA MET A 1 -23.81 -0.02 4.05
C MET A 1 -23.80 1.44 3.62
N ASN A 2 -23.17 2.36 4.35
CA ASN A 2 -23.03 3.74 3.88
C ASN A 2 -22.17 3.73 2.59
N TRP A 3 -22.68 4.27 1.48
CA TRP A 3 -21.97 4.29 0.19
C TRP A 3 -20.59 4.95 0.29
N VAL A 4 -20.45 5.98 1.14
CA VAL A 4 -19.18 6.66 1.42
C VAL A 4 -18.18 5.70 2.05
N LYS A 5 -18.62 4.88 3.01
CA LYS A 5 -17.76 3.86 3.64
C LYS A 5 -17.32 2.82 2.60
N GLY A 6 -18.25 2.35 1.76
CA GLY A 6 -17.92 1.41 0.69
C GLY A 6 -16.84 1.95 -0.25
N LEU A 7 -16.98 3.21 -0.66
CA LEU A 7 -16.00 3.90 -1.50
C LEU A 7 -14.63 4.04 -0.82
N LEU A 8 -14.59 4.43 0.46
CA LEU A 8 -13.32 4.55 1.19
C LEU A 8 -12.61 3.19 1.34
N VAL A 9 -13.34 2.12 1.64
CA VAL A 9 -12.77 0.78 1.73
C VAL A 9 -12.22 0.32 0.38
N LEU A 10 -12.93 0.62 -0.72
CA LEU A 10 -12.45 0.34 -2.08
C LEU A 10 -11.18 1.16 -2.40
N LEU A 11 -11.13 2.44 -2.03
CA LEU A 11 -9.93 3.27 -2.19
C LEU A 11 -8.75 2.69 -1.42
N ALA A 12 -8.95 2.21 -0.19
CA ALA A 12 -7.88 1.57 0.59
C ALA A 12 -7.32 0.33 -0.11
N LEU A 13 -8.18 -0.49 -0.74
CA LEU A 13 -7.74 -1.64 -1.54
C LEU A 13 -6.92 -1.21 -2.76
N LEU A 14 -7.40 -0.21 -3.50
CA LEU A 14 -6.70 0.32 -4.68
C LEU A 14 -5.35 0.93 -4.29
N LEU A 15 -5.26 1.65 -3.17
CA LEU A 15 -4.01 2.20 -2.66
C LEU A 15 -3.03 1.10 -2.24
N GLY A 16 -3.51 0.04 -1.58
CA GLY A 16 -2.66 -1.10 -1.22
C GLY A 16 -2.10 -1.82 -2.45
N TYR A 17 -2.90 -2.00 -3.49
CA TYR A 17 -2.45 -2.53 -4.77
C TYR A 17 -1.42 -1.61 -5.45
N ALA A 18 -1.70 -0.30 -5.51
CA ALA A 18 -0.79 0.67 -6.10
C ALA A 18 0.55 0.77 -5.34
N ASP A 19 0.53 0.66 -4.02
CA ASP A 19 1.75 0.60 -3.20
C ASP A 19 2.58 -0.65 -3.51
N LEU A 20 1.93 -1.81 -3.70
CA LEU A 20 2.60 -3.04 -4.08
C LEU A 20 3.29 -2.93 -5.45
N GLU A 21 2.56 -2.49 -6.48
CA GLU A 21 3.09 -2.33 -7.83
C GLU A 21 4.21 -1.30 -7.87
N SER A 22 4.01 -0.13 -7.27
CA SER A 22 5.02 0.94 -7.27
C SER A 22 6.29 0.53 -6.52
N THR A 23 6.18 -0.23 -5.42
CA THR A 23 7.37 -0.80 -4.77
C THR A 23 8.06 -1.83 -5.66
N ASN A 24 7.32 -2.69 -6.36
CA ASN A 24 7.91 -3.66 -7.27
C ASN A 24 8.71 -2.97 -8.39
N VAL A 25 8.18 -1.87 -8.93
CA VAL A 25 8.89 -1.03 -9.91
C VAL A 25 10.17 -0.44 -9.31
N ILE A 26 10.10 0.20 -8.14
CA ILE A 26 11.29 0.78 -7.47
C ILE A 26 12.38 -0.27 -7.26
N LEU A 27 12.01 -1.47 -6.78
CA LEU A 27 12.96 -2.56 -6.57
C LEU A 27 13.54 -3.06 -7.90
N SER A 28 12.74 -3.13 -8.97
CA SER A 28 13.23 -3.50 -10.31
C SER A 28 14.19 -2.48 -10.92
N LEU A 29 14.08 -1.20 -10.54
CA LEU A 29 15.00 -0.13 -10.91
C LEU A 29 16.31 -0.17 -10.10
N GLY A 30 16.49 -1.14 -9.19
CA GLY A 30 17.68 -1.25 -8.34
C GLY A 30 17.70 -0.29 -7.15
N LEU A 31 16.60 0.43 -6.89
CA LEU A 31 16.50 1.44 -5.82
C LEU A 31 16.12 0.82 -4.47
N GLY A 32 16.65 -0.36 -4.17
CA GLY A 32 16.36 -1.12 -2.94
C GLY A 32 16.73 -0.37 -1.66
N GLU A 33 17.72 0.52 -1.72
CA GLU A 33 18.16 1.35 -0.59
C GLU A 33 17.09 2.36 -0.14
N LEU A 34 16.21 2.80 -1.05
CA LEU A 34 15.09 3.69 -0.72
C LEU A 34 13.92 2.95 -0.06
N ASN A 35 13.92 1.62 -0.13
CA ASN A 35 12.90 0.75 0.47
C ASN A 35 13.57 -0.44 1.19
N PRO A 36 14.39 -0.18 2.23
CA PRO A 36 15.29 -1.18 2.80
C PRO A 36 14.51 -2.38 3.36
N PHE A 37 13.36 -2.15 4.00
CA PHE A 37 12.50 -3.24 4.51
C PHE A 37 11.95 -4.13 3.40
N MET A 38 11.51 -3.53 2.28
CA MET A 38 10.95 -4.30 1.16
C MET A 38 12.05 -5.01 0.38
N HIS A 39 13.23 -4.41 0.26
CA HIS A 39 14.39 -5.07 -0.31
C HIS A 39 14.84 -6.28 0.53
N LEU A 40 14.83 -6.14 1.86
CA LEU A 40 15.08 -7.24 2.80
C LEU A 40 14.04 -8.35 2.64
N ALA A 41 12.76 -7.98 2.56
CA ALA A 41 11.67 -8.93 2.34
C ALA A 41 11.80 -9.67 1.00
N GLN A 42 12.17 -8.98 -0.09
CA GLN A 42 12.41 -9.60 -1.39
C GLN A 42 13.62 -10.54 -1.35
N THR A 43 14.67 -10.18 -0.62
CA THR A 43 15.87 -11.02 -0.45
C THR A 43 15.55 -12.29 0.33
N TRP A 44 14.73 -12.20 1.38
CA TRP A 44 14.45 -13.32 2.29
C TRP A 44 13.31 -14.21 1.80
N PHE A 45 12.26 -13.62 1.23
CA PHE A 45 11.06 -14.33 0.78
C PHE A 45 11.05 -14.58 -0.73
N GLY A 46 12.02 -14.07 -1.49
CA GLY A 46 11.98 -14.12 -2.96
C GLY A 46 10.69 -13.48 -3.46
N VAL A 47 10.03 -14.08 -4.45
CA VAL A 47 8.72 -13.63 -5.00
C VAL A 47 7.60 -13.60 -3.95
N TRP A 48 7.73 -14.35 -2.85
CA TRP A 48 6.70 -14.42 -1.80
C TRP A 48 6.60 -13.17 -0.94
N TRP A 49 7.50 -12.19 -1.09
CA TRP A 49 7.45 -10.90 -0.39
C TRP A 49 6.14 -10.12 -0.61
N LEU A 50 5.46 -10.39 -1.73
CA LEU A 50 4.16 -9.82 -2.09
C LEU A 50 3.05 -10.26 -1.12
N VAL A 51 3.14 -11.47 -0.57
CA VAL A 51 2.13 -12.07 0.32
C VAL A 51 1.94 -11.28 1.62
N PRO A 52 2.98 -10.98 2.42
CA PRO A 52 2.80 -10.18 3.63
C PRO A 52 2.32 -8.77 3.33
N LYS A 53 2.69 -8.18 2.18
CA LYS A 53 2.23 -6.86 1.76
C LYS A 53 0.73 -6.85 1.44
N LEU A 54 0.26 -7.80 0.63
CA LEU A 54 -1.16 -8.02 0.38
C LEU A 54 -1.93 -8.37 1.66
N GLY A 55 -1.35 -9.20 2.51
CA GLY A 55 -1.92 -9.56 3.81
C GLY A 55 -2.18 -8.35 4.68
N LEU A 56 -1.23 -7.41 4.76
CA LEU A 56 -1.41 -6.16 5.49
C LEU A 56 -2.55 -5.31 4.88
N THR A 57 -2.62 -5.20 3.55
CA THR A 57 -3.72 -4.52 2.87
C THR A 57 -5.07 -5.13 3.26
N PHE A 58 -5.21 -6.46 3.20
CA PHE A 58 -6.46 -7.14 3.58
C PHE A 58 -6.81 -6.93 5.05
N VAL A 59 -5.84 -6.98 5.97
CA VAL A 59 -6.06 -6.73 7.39
C VAL A 59 -6.56 -5.30 7.62
N VAL A 60 -5.92 -4.30 7.01
CA VAL A 60 -6.34 -2.90 7.11
C VAL A 60 -7.74 -2.72 6.55
N THR A 61 -8.02 -3.22 5.34
CA THR A 61 -9.35 -3.15 4.71
C THR A 61 -10.41 -3.82 5.58
N TRP A 62 -10.12 -4.97 6.20
CA TRP A 62 -11.03 -5.66 7.10
C TRP A 62 -11.32 -4.85 8.37
N LEU A 63 -10.31 -4.22 8.97
CA LEU A 63 -10.48 -3.33 10.12
C LEU A 63 -11.33 -2.10 9.76
N LEU A 64 -11.08 -1.49 8.59
CA LEU A 64 -11.89 -0.37 8.08
C LEU A 64 -13.35 -0.79 7.82
N TRP A 65 -13.54 -2.00 7.31
CA TRP A 65 -14.86 -2.57 7.12
C TRP A 65 -15.60 -2.77 8.45
N ARG A 66 -14.91 -3.10 9.54
CA ARG A 66 -15.51 -3.26 10.88
C ARG A 66 -15.78 -1.91 11.58
N SER A 67 -15.08 -0.85 11.22
CA SER A 67 -15.26 0.48 11.81
C SER A 67 -16.61 1.11 11.44
N ASN A 68 -17.28 1.75 12.41
CA ASN A 68 -18.51 2.50 12.18
C ASN A 68 -18.28 4.02 12.01
N ASN A 69 -17.04 4.49 12.24
CA ASN A 69 -16.70 5.90 12.16
C ASN A 69 -16.06 6.23 10.80
N VAL A 70 -16.82 6.90 9.93
CA VAL A 70 -16.39 7.27 8.57
C VAL A 70 -15.19 8.22 8.58
N TYR A 71 -15.10 9.13 9.56
CA TYR A 71 -13.99 10.07 9.68
C TYR A 71 -12.67 9.33 9.95
N ASN A 72 -12.68 8.38 10.88
CA ASN A 72 -11.50 7.56 11.17
C ASN A 72 -11.09 6.71 9.96
N ILE A 73 -12.09 6.19 9.22
CA ILE A 73 -11.80 5.45 7.98
C ILE A 73 -11.09 6.36 6.99
N ALA A 74 -11.61 7.57 6.74
CA ALA A 74 -11.00 8.52 5.82
C ALA A 74 -9.57 8.90 6.20
N LEU A 75 -9.29 9.10 7.49
CA LEU A 75 -7.92 9.36 7.98
C LEU A 75 -6.96 8.20 7.67
N VAL A 76 -7.39 6.96 7.90
CA VAL A 76 -6.56 5.80 7.59
C VAL A 76 -6.34 5.66 6.08
N VAL A 77 -7.38 5.88 5.26
CA VAL A 77 -7.24 5.86 3.79
C VAL A 77 -6.26 6.94 3.32
N ALA A 78 -6.36 8.15 3.87
CA ALA A 78 -5.42 9.23 3.59
C ALA A 78 -3.99 8.84 3.99
N PHE A 79 -3.80 8.21 5.15
CA PHE A 79 -2.50 7.71 5.56
C PHE A 79 -1.96 6.62 4.61
N CYS A 80 -2.79 5.69 4.16
CA CYS A 80 -2.42 4.68 3.16
C CYS A 80 -1.99 5.27 1.80
N SER A 81 -2.35 6.52 1.49
CA SER A 81 -1.90 7.18 0.25
C SER A 81 -0.45 7.65 0.32
N THR A 82 0.10 7.86 1.52
CA THR A 82 1.47 8.37 1.71
C THR A 82 2.56 7.48 1.08
N PRO A 83 2.61 6.15 1.29
CA PRO A 83 3.61 5.31 0.63
C PRO A 83 3.43 5.27 -0.90
N VAL A 84 2.19 5.28 -1.39
CA VAL A 84 1.90 5.31 -2.83
C VAL A 84 2.46 6.58 -3.46
N LEU A 85 2.15 7.74 -2.88
CA LEU A 85 2.63 9.03 -3.37
C LEU A 85 4.16 9.12 -3.31
N ASN A 86 4.77 8.66 -2.21
CA ASN A 86 6.22 8.62 -2.08
C ASN A 86 6.86 7.77 -3.19
N ASN A 87 6.32 6.57 -3.43
CA ASN A 87 6.85 5.69 -4.47
C ASN A 87 6.68 6.29 -5.87
N LEU A 88 5.54 6.93 -6.16
CA LEU A 88 5.31 7.60 -7.44
C LEU A 88 6.29 8.76 -7.68
N VAL A 89 6.61 9.55 -6.65
CA VAL A 89 7.61 10.62 -6.75
C VAL A 89 9.00 10.06 -7.04
N ILE A 90 9.38 8.97 -6.37
CA ILE A 90 10.66 8.28 -6.62
C ILE A 90 10.73 7.80 -8.08
N ILE A 91 9.69 7.09 -8.55
CA ILE A 91 9.63 6.58 -9.93
C ILE A 91 9.68 7.73 -10.94
N ALA A 92 8.92 8.81 -10.70
CA ALA A 92 8.92 9.98 -11.56
C ALA A 92 10.29 10.68 -11.62
N GLY A 93 11.06 10.66 -10.54
CA GLY A 93 12.42 11.22 -10.49
C GLY A 93 13.50 10.34 -11.12
N THR A 94 13.16 9.12 -11.56
CA THR A 94 14.10 8.16 -12.17
C THR A 94 13.95 8.04 -13.69
N ASN A 95 12.92 8.67 -14.26
CA ASN A 95 12.71 8.87 -15.69
C ASN A 95 13.26 10.23 -16.13
#